data_AF-A0A1G1T9B9-F1
#
_entry.id   AF-A0A1G1T9B9-F1
#
_cell.length_a   1.000
_cell.length_b   1.000
_cell.length_c   1.000
_cell.angle_alpha   90.00
_cell.angle_beta   90.00
_cell.angle_gamma   90.00
#
_symmetry.space_group_name_H-M   'P 1'
#
loop_
_entity.id
_entity.type
_entity.pdbx_description
1 polymer ?
#
loop_
_entity_poly.entity_id
_entity_poly.type
_entity_poly.pdbx_seq_one_letter_code
_entity_poly.pdbx_strand_id
1 'polypeptide(L)' 'MKDVTKPVTLEAEYGGSAVDFYGNHKAGFEVTGKINRKEFGLTWGTVTEAGTSVLGDDVKLIANVQFTKQA' A
#
# COMPACT_ATOMS: atom_id res chain seq x y z
N MET A 1 -3.77 -10.16 4.83
CA MET A 1 -2.73 -11.19 4.59
C MET A 1 -3.08 -12.41 5.43
N LYS A 2 -2.88 -13.64 4.94
CA LYS A 2 -3.37 -14.90 5.57
C LYS A 2 -3.09 -14.90 7.08
N ASP A 3 -4.17 -14.79 7.87
CA ASP A 3 -4.23 -14.91 9.33
C ASP A 3 -3.31 -14.00 10.19
N VAL A 4 -2.49 -13.14 9.57
CA VAL A 4 -1.66 -12.15 10.27
C VAL A 4 -2.14 -10.75 9.96
N THR A 5 -2.64 -10.07 11.00
CA THR A 5 -3.01 -8.65 10.95
C THR A 5 -2.01 -7.88 11.79
N LYS A 6 -1.32 -6.92 11.16
CA LYS A 6 -0.43 -6.00 11.84
C LYS A 6 -0.75 -4.56 11.48
N PRO A 7 -0.59 -3.62 12.42
CA PRO A 7 -0.68 -2.21 12.11
C PRO A 7 0.46 -1.83 11.17
N VAL A 8 0.13 -1.07 10.12
CA VAL A 8 1.12 -0.51 9.20
C VAL A 8 0.89 0.99 9.10
N THR A 9 1.97 1.76 9.15
CA THR A 9 1.91 3.20 8.94
C THR A 9 1.99 3.45 7.45
N LEU A 10 0.99 4.15 6.92
CA LEU A 10 0.95 4.59 5.53
C LEU A 10 1.00 6.12 5.52
N GLU A 11 1.78 6.67 4.61
CA GLU A 11 1.82 8.10 4.34
C GLU A 11 0.77 8.41 3.28
N ALA A 12 -0.17 9.29 3.61
CA ALA A 12 -1.18 9.77 2.69
C ALA A 12 -0.89 11.22 2.34
N GLU A 13 -0.60 11.49 1.08
CA GLU A 13 -0.45 12.82 0.53
C GLU A 13 -1.76 13.26 -0.14
N TYR A 14 -2.18 14.49 0.17
CA TYR A 14 -3.35 15.08 -0.46
C TYR A 14 -2.98 15.67 -1.82
N GLY A 15 -3.37 14.98 -2.89
CA GLY A 15 -3.10 15.38 -4.26
C GLY A 15 -4.04 16.47 -4.80
N GLY A 16 -5.06 16.87 -4.01
CA GLY A 16 -6.00 17.92 -4.36
C GLY A 16 -7.45 17.45 -4.46
N SER A 17 -8.36 18.41 -4.65
CA SER A 17 -9.78 18.14 -4.88
C SER A 17 -10.31 18.97 -6.03
N ALA A 18 -11.18 18.37 -6.84
CA ALA A 18 -11.86 19.03 -7.95
C ALA A 18 -13.36 18.74 -7.89
N VAL A 19 -14.16 19.69 -8.39
CA VAL A 19 -15.59 19.48 -8.63
C VAL A 19 -15.74 18.99 -10.06
N ASP A 20 -16.42 17.87 -10.27
CA ASP A 20 -16.70 17.40 -11.63
C ASP A 20 -17.85 18.18 -12.27
N PHE A 21 -18.05 17.98 -13.58
CA PHE A 21 -19.12 18.63 -14.35
C PHE A 21 -20.54 18.31 -13.86
N TYR A 22 -20.70 17.31 -12.99
CA TYR A 22 -21.98 16.93 -12.39
C TYR A 22 -22.15 17.50 -10.97
N GLY A 23 -21.22 18.36 -10.51
CA GLY A 23 -21.26 18.98 -9.19
C GLY A 23 -20.74 18.09 -8.06
N ASN A 24 -20.18 16.91 -8.35
CA ASN A 24 -19.63 16.04 -7.32
C ASN A 24 -18.24 16.52 -6.92
N HIS A 25 -18.03 16.72 -5.62
CA HIS A 25 -16.70 16.98 -5.08
C HIS A 25 -15.90 15.68 -5.05
N LYS A 26 -14.75 15.68 -5.73
CA LYS A 26 -13.80 14.57 -5.78
C LYS A 26 -12.50 15.00 -5.10
N ALA A 27 -11.97 14.16 -4.22
CA ALA A 27 -10.68 14.37 -3.57
C ALA A 27 -9.74 13.22 -3.91
N GLY A 28 -8.52 13.53 -4.34
CA GLY A 28 -7.47 12.57 -4.65
C GLY A 28 -6.46 12.50 -3.52
N PHE A 29 -6.05 11.28 -3.17
CA PHE A 29 -4.98 11.03 -2.23
C PHE A 29 -4.02 10.01 -2.82
N GLU A 30 -2.73 10.28 -2.66
CA GLU A 30 -1.67 9.33 -2.94
C GLU A 30 -1.23 8.70 -1.62
N VAL A 31 -1.43 7.40 -1.48
CA VAL A 31 -1.04 6.66 -0.29
C VAL A 31 0.19 5.83 -0.63
N THR A 32 1.28 6.09 0.07
CA THR A 32 2.51 5.31 -0.04
C THR A 32 2.85 4.66 1.29
N GLY A 33 3.44 3.48 1.23
CA GLY A 33 3.86 2.78 2.43
C GLY A 33 4.83 1.66 2.11
N LYS A 34 5.43 1.11 3.15
CA LYS A 34 6.37 0.01 3.03
C LYS A 34 6.05 -1.01 4.09
N ILE A 35 5.87 -2.27 3.67
CA ILE A 35 5.61 -3.38 4.59
C ILE A 35 6.65 -4.45 4.40
N ASN A 36 7.04 -5.11 5.48
CA ASN A 36 7.94 -6.25 5.42
C ASN A 36 7.13 -7.54 5.28
N ARG A 37 7.31 -8.28 4.18
CA ARG A 37 6.54 -9.51 3.92
C ARG A 37 6.77 -10.61 4.97
N LYS A 38 7.97 -10.66 5.60
CA LYS A 38 8.29 -11.65 6.63
C LYS A 38 7.41 -11.46 7.87
N GLU A 39 7.03 -10.23 8.18
CA GLU A 39 6.16 -9.92 9.31
C GLU A 39 4.73 -10.45 9.16
N PHE A 40 4.32 -10.74 7.92
CA PHE A 40 3.00 -11.27 7.60
C PHE A 40 3.03 -12.78 7.29
N GLY A 41 4.08 -13.47 7.73
CA GLY A 41 4.22 -14.92 7.55
C GLY A 41 4.53 -15.36 6.12
N LEU A 42 4.83 -14.41 5.21
CA LEU A 42 5.29 -14.71 3.85
C LEU A 42 6.80 -14.97 3.84
N THR A 43 7.20 -16.01 4.57
CA THR A 43 8.57 -16.56 4.61
C THR A 43 8.79 -17.61 3.52
N TRP A 44 8.20 -17.45 2.34
CA TRP A 44 8.68 -18.21 1.19
C TRP A 44 10.00 -17.59 0.72
N GLY A 45 11.05 -18.31 1.06
CA GLY A 45 12.40 -18.14 0.57
C GLY A 45 13.06 -19.50 0.71
N THR A 46 12.95 -20.33 -0.33
CA THR A 46 13.90 -21.41 -0.55
C THR A 46 15.29 -20.77 -0.48
N VAL A 47 15.99 -21.02 0.62
CA VAL A 47 17.42 -20.73 0.73
C VAL A 47 18.07 -21.61 -0.32
N THR A 48 18.44 -21.04 -1.46
CA THR A 48 19.33 -21.73 -2.38
C THR A 48 20.71 -21.81 -1.74
N GLU A 49 21.46 -22.87 -2.02
CA GLU A 49 22.79 -23.20 -1.46
C GLU A 49 23.85 -22.07 -1.53
N ALA A 50 23.56 -20.95 -2.19
CA ALA A 50 24.46 -19.82 -2.38
C ALA A 50 24.31 -18.67 -1.35
N GLY A 51 23.44 -18.78 -0.35
CA GLY A 51 23.38 -17.80 0.76
C GLY A 51 22.86 -16.40 0.40
N THR A 52 22.33 -16.22 -0.81
CA THR A 52 21.79 -14.93 -1.29
C THR A 52 20.27 -14.98 -1.31
N SER A 53 19.62 -14.17 -0.49
CA SER A 53 18.16 -13.98 -0.50
C SER A 53 17.72 -13.41 -1.86
N VAL A 54 17.00 -14.20 -2.67
CA VAL A 54 16.57 -13.81 -4.03
C VAL A 54 15.41 -12.80 -4.03
N LEU A 55 14.66 -12.70 -2.93
CA LEU A 55 13.56 -11.74 -2.78
C LEU A 55 13.88 -10.67 -1.74
N GLY A 56 13.68 -9.42 -2.12
CA GLY A 56 13.59 -8.31 -1.17
C GLY A 56 12.49 -8.58 -0.13
N ASP A 57 12.79 -8.28 1.13
CA ASP A 57 11.83 -8.42 2.23
C ASP A 57 10.81 -7.28 2.26
N ASP A 58 11.16 -6.19 1.58
CA ASP A 58 10.43 -4.94 1.54
C ASP A 58 9.44 -4.89 0.37
N VAL A 59 8.17 -4.70 0.68
CA VAL A 59 7.10 -4.50 -0.29
C VAL A 59 6.65 -3.05 -0.20
N LYS A 60 6.84 -2.30 -1.28
CA LYS A 60 6.31 -0.94 -1.42
C LYS A 60 4.83 -1.01 -1.80
N LEU A 61 3.99 -0.41 -0.97
CA LEU A 61 2.57 -0.19 -1.23
C LEU A 61 2.42 1.19 -1.85
N ILE A 62 1.74 1.26 -2.99
CA ILE A 62 1.38 2.51 -3.65
C ILE A 62 -0.09 2.39 -4.02
N ALA A 63 -0.91 3.29 -3.51
CA ALA A 63 -2.33 3.33 -3.78
C ALA A 63 -2.74 4.77 -4.10
N ASN A 64 -3.20 4.97 -5.34
CA ASN A 64 -3.80 6.23 -5.76
C ASN A 64 -5.31 6.08 -5.62
N VAL A 65 -5.91 6.82 -4.68
CA VAL A 65 -7.32 6.70 -4.34
C VAL A 65 -8.03 8.02 -4.59
N GLN A 66 -9.25 7.92 -5.12
CA GLN A 66 -10.13 9.05 -5.36
C GLN A 66 -11.44 8.81 -4.64
N PHE A 67 -11.84 9.79 -3.83
CA PHE A 67 -13.08 9.74 -3.08
C PHE A 67 -14.06 10.76 -3.63
N THR A 68 -15.34 10.40 -3.67
CA THR A 68 -16.43 11.31 -4.00
C THR A 68 -17.16 11.67 -2.71
N LYS A 69 -17.49 12.95 -2.49
CA LYS A 69 -18.34 13.34 -1.35
C LYS A 69 -19.67 12.61 -1.47
N GLN A 70 -20.01 11.79 -0.47
CA GLN A 70 -21.30 11.14 -0.39
C GLN A 70 -22.38 12.19 -0.06
N ALA A 71 -23.50 12.13 -0.79
CA ALA A 71 -24.64 13.04 -0.67
C ALA A 71 -25.41 12.81 0.64
#